data_AF-A0A182AIZ9-F1
#
_entry.id   AF-A0A182AIZ9-F1
#
_cell.length_a   1.000
_cell.length_b   1.000
_cell.length_c   1.000
_cell.angle_alpha   90.00
_cell.angle_beta   90.00
_cell.angle_gamma   90.00
#
_symmetry.space_group_name_H-M   'P 1'
#
loop_
_entity.id
_entity.type
_entity.pdbx_description
1 polymer ?
#
loop_
_entity_poly.entity_id
_entity_poly.type
_entity_poly.pdbx_seq_one_letter_code
_entity_poly.pdbx_strand_id
1 'polypeptide(L)'
;MDDHPSRPVPANPPRLWRRRGAMAALAAATGGLALAGVGARRWLADGQGRWSWGPWGAPLAPPLPADPVSFGAMQPLRLLRQFDWGQVVVEGGRRVREYTLTADSIDLPLNEVVTTTAWAVNGQVPGPTLRCRVGERLRVRFRNADGTSHSLHFHGRHPAAMDGVRPVRHGRSVVYEFEADPVGIHPYHCHVEPVTRHVSKGLYGLLVVDPPTPRPPADELVLVMGGWDLHNQGRNDYCAFNGIPFVYDRHPIAIYQHQLVRLYLLNMVEWAGPLTFHLHANSFHLQPVGLPANPMQITDAVTMGVGERHILEFRYRWPGRYMFHPHQDEVASQGLMGFFDVIPRA
;
A
#
# COMPACT_ATOMS: atom_id res chain seq x y z
N MET A 1 11.17 -1.66 62.41
CA MET A 1 10.87 -3.10 62.38
C MET A 1 10.28 -3.33 61.01
N ASP A 2 11.06 -3.58 59.97
CA ASP A 2 12.11 -4.59 59.90
C ASP A 2 13.43 -4.13 59.27
N ASP A 3 14.43 -4.93 59.62
CA ASP A 3 15.88 -4.71 59.64
C ASP A 3 16.54 -5.03 58.30
N HIS A 4 17.41 -4.15 57.81
CA HIS A 4 18.38 -4.45 56.76
C HIS A 4 19.79 -4.42 57.36
N PRO A 5 20.49 -5.56 57.51
CA PRO A 5 21.89 -5.56 57.88
C PRO A 5 22.82 -5.67 56.67
N SER A 6 23.97 -5.02 56.85
CA SER A 6 25.12 -4.82 55.97
C SER A 6 25.87 -6.07 55.50
N ARG A 7 26.53 -5.94 54.35
CA ARG A 7 27.48 -6.87 53.67
C ARG A 7 28.58 -7.45 54.59
N PRO A 8 29.18 -8.58 54.15
CA PRO A 8 30.62 -8.58 53.91
C PRO A 8 31.08 -9.28 52.60
N VAL A 9 32.26 -8.89 52.14
CA VAL A 9 33.04 -9.39 50.99
C VAL A 9 33.87 -10.62 51.40
N PRO A 10 34.18 -11.56 50.49
CA PRO A 10 35.49 -12.20 50.55
C PRO A 10 36.27 -12.28 49.22
N ALA A 11 37.57 -12.00 49.42
CA ALA A 11 38.81 -12.32 48.72
C ALA A 11 38.87 -13.29 47.51
N ASN A 12 39.77 -12.92 46.58
CA ASN A 12 40.36 -13.70 45.48
C ASN A 12 41.40 -14.73 46.01
N PRO A 13 41.72 -15.83 45.28
CA PRO A 13 43.04 -15.93 44.60
C PRO A 13 43.02 -16.85 43.32
N PRO A 14 44.14 -17.33 42.72
CA PRO A 14 44.82 -16.61 41.65
C PRO A 14 45.12 -17.45 40.37
N ARG A 15 45.40 -16.71 39.27
CA ARG A 15 46.51 -16.90 38.30
C ARG A 15 46.64 -18.14 37.39
N LEU A 16 46.86 -17.79 36.11
CA LEU A 16 47.81 -18.34 35.10
C LEU A 16 47.31 -19.47 34.17
N TRP A 17 47.21 -19.16 32.87
CA TRP A 17 48.18 -19.62 31.87
C TRP A 17 48.14 -18.79 30.59
N ARG A 18 49.33 -18.33 30.17
CA ARG A 18 49.68 -17.75 28.87
C ARG A 18 50.43 -18.80 28.05
N ARG A 19 50.13 -18.93 26.74
CA ARG A 19 51.06 -19.20 25.61
C ARG A 19 50.29 -18.79 24.34
N ARG A 20 50.57 -17.72 23.58
CA ARG A 20 51.73 -17.31 22.76
C ARG A 20 52.29 -18.36 21.79
N GLY A 21 52.17 -18.04 20.50
CA GLY A 21 52.88 -18.58 19.32
C GLY A 21 52.05 -18.24 18.06
N ALA A 22 52.16 -17.09 17.42
CA ALA A 22 53.24 -16.55 16.55
C ALA A 22 53.38 -17.23 15.17
N MET A 23 52.82 -16.54 14.16
CA MET A 23 53.27 -16.26 12.79
C MET A 23 53.85 -17.38 11.90
N ALA A 24 53.26 -17.52 10.70
CA ALA A 24 54.01 -17.60 9.44
C ALA A 24 53.14 -17.14 8.25
N ALA A 25 53.71 -16.25 7.44
CA ALA A 25 53.22 -15.80 6.14
C ALA A 25 53.87 -16.65 5.00
N LEU A 26 53.53 -16.28 3.75
CA LEU A 26 53.91 -16.82 2.43
C LEU A 26 52.97 -17.92 1.89
N ALA A 27 52.59 -17.97 0.60
CA ALA A 27 53.10 -17.28 -0.57
C ALA A 27 51.99 -17.05 -1.62
N ALA A 28 52.19 -16.01 -2.43
CA ALA A 28 51.53 -15.84 -3.71
C ALA A 28 51.97 -16.95 -4.68
N ALA A 29 51.01 -17.55 -5.38
CA ALA A 29 51.25 -18.30 -6.60
C ALA A 29 50.30 -17.76 -7.68
N THR A 30 50.87 -16.99 -8.58
CA THR A 30 50.33 -16.68 -9.89
C THR A 30 50.33 -17.96 -10.73
N GLY A 31 49.15 -18.40 -11.16
CA GLY A 31 48.99 -19.49 -12.11
C GLY A 31 47.63 -19.35 -12.77
N GLY A 32 47.61 -18.81 -13.98
CA GLY A 32 46.40 -18.65 -14.77
C GLY A 32 45.82 -20.00 -15.18
N LEU A 33 44.51 -20.14 -14.99
CA LEU A 33 43.68 -20.97 -15.85
C LEU A 33 42.46 -20.14 -16.21
N ALA A 34 42.42 -19.72 -17.47
CA ALA A 34 41.22 -19.19 -18.09
C ALA A 34 40.20 -20.33 -18.20
N LEU A 35 39.13 -20.25 -17.40
CA LEU A 35 37.89 -20.95 -17.66
C LEU A 35 36.79 -19.89 -17.72
N ALA A 36 36.36 -19.59 -18.93
CA ALA A 36 35.11 -18.90 -19.19
C ALA A 36 33.96 -19.73 -18.62
N GLY A 37 33.15 -19.13 -17.75
CA GLY A 37 31.99 -19.83 -17.18
C GLY A 37 31.30 -19.03 -16.08
N VAL A 38 30.15 -18.45 -16.45
CA VAL A 38 29.00 -18.11 -15.60
C VAL A 38 29.29 -17.32 -14.32
N GLY A 39 28.84 -16.05 -14.32
CA GLY A 39 28.98 -15.12 -13.20
C GLY A 39 28.38 -15.62 -11.89
N ALA A 40 29.20 -16.25 -11.07
CA ALA A 40 28.95 -16.42 -9.64
C ALA A 40 29.16 -15.08 -8.94
N ARG A 41 28.11 -14.26 -8.87
CA ARG A 41 28.09 -13.08 -8.00
C ARG A 41 28.09 -13.57 -6.54
N ARG A 42 29.26 -13.44 -5.92
CA ARG A 42 29.53 -13.70 -4.51
C ARG A 42 28.62 -12.80 -3.66
N TRP A 43 27.73 -13.41 -2.90
CA TRP A 43 26.88 -12.72 -1.92
C TRP A 43 27.74 -12.23 -0.78
N LEU A 44 27.98 -10.92 -0.72
CA LEU A 44 28.55 -10.26 0.45
C LEU A 44 27.41 -9.48 1.11
N ALA A 45 26.91 -10.01 2.22
CA ALA A 45 26.17 -9.22 3.17
C ALA A 45 27.19 -8.32 3.88
N ASP A 46 27.21 -7.03 3.56
CA ASP A 46 27.92 -6.09 4.42
C ASP A 46 27.22 -6.10 5.78
N GLY A 47 28.01 -6.24 6.85
CA GLY A 47 27.60 -6.48 8.24
C GLY A 47 26.76 -5.37 8.91
N GLN A 48 25.97 -4.62 8.14
CA GLN A 48 25.03 -3.58 8.57
C GLN A 48 23.59 -3.88 8.11
N GLY A 49 23.30 -5.05 7.56
CA GLY A 49 21.94 -5.43 7.15
C GLY A 49 21.39 -4.64 5.96
N ARG A 50 22.22 -3.87 5.24
CA ARG A 50 21.82 -3.22 3.98
C ARG A 50 21.92 -4.22 2.84
N TRP A 51 20.77 -4.63 2.31
CA TRP A 51 20.70 -5.39 1.07
C TRP A 51 21.14 -4.53 -0.11
N SER A 52 22.31 -4.81 -0.69
CA SER A 52 22.76 -4.19 -1.95
C SER A 52 22.25 -5.01 -3.15
N TRP A 53 21.25 -4.50 -3.85
CA TRP A 53 20.73 -5.11 -5.07
C TRP A 53 21.44 -4.48 -6.28
N GLY A 54 22.04 -5.32 -7.14
CA GLY A 54 22.67 -4.86 -8.39
C GLY A 54 21.68 -4.14 -9.33
N PRO A 55 22.15 -3.53 -10.43
CA PRO A 55 21.28 -2.77 -11.33
C PRO A 55 20.27 -3.70 -12.00
N TRP A 56 19.03 -3.68 -11.50
CA TRP A 56 17.88 -4.22 -12.21
C TRP A 56 17.51 -3.20 -13.30
N GLY A 57 17.17 -3.68 -14.51
CA GLY A 57 16.56 -2.82 -15.52
C GLY A 57 15.25 -2.20 -15.01
N ALA A 58 14.64 -1.32 -15.80
CA ALA A 58 13.37 -0.69 -15.43
C ALA A 58 12.34 -1.73 -14.91
N PRO A 59 11.57 -1.40 -13.85
CA PRO A 59 10.55 -2.28 -13.32
C PRO A 59 9.52 -2.58 -14.41
N LEU A 60 9.13 -3.85 -14.53
CA LEU A 60 8.14 -4.30 -15.49
C LEU A 60 6.88 -4.73 -14.75
N ALA A 61 5.72 -4.20 -15.14
CA ALA A 61 4.46 -4.80 -14.74
C ALA A 61 4.28 -6.11 -15.52
N PRO A 62 4.02 -7.26 -14.86
CA PRO A 62 3.59 -8.45 -15.57
C PRO A 62 2.36 -8.16 -16.43
N PRO A 63 2.24 -8.77 -17.62
CA PRO A 63 1.08 -8.58 -18.47
C PRO A 63 -0.18 -9.07 -17.74
N LEU A 64 -1.29 -8.38 -18.01
CA LEU A 64 -2.60 -8.86 -17.58
C LEU A 64 -2.94 -10.18 -18.31
N PRO A 65 -3.78 -11.05 -17.72
CA PRO A 65 -4.38 -12.16 -18.44
C PRO A 65 -5.08 -11.67 -19.71
N ALA A 66 -5.14 -12.53 -20.75
CA ALA A 66 -5.75 -12.19 -22.03
C ALA A 66 -7.22 -11.75 -21.90
N ASP A 67 -7.95 -12.39 -20.98
CA ASP A 67 -9.31 -12.02 -20.59
C ASP A 67 -9.34 -11.71 -19.09
N PRO A 68 -9.06 -10.46 -18.69
CA PRO A 68 -9.04 -10.09 -17.28
C PRO A 68 -10.46 -10.07 -16.72
N VAL A 69 -10.64 -10.71 -15.55
CA VAL A 69 -11.93 -10.78 -14.86
C VAL A 69 -12.53 -9.38 -14.63
N SER A 70 -13.85 -9.27 -14.86
CA SER A 70 -14.62 -8.03 -14.69
C SER A 70 -15.88 -8.29 -13.86
N PHE A 71 -16.27 -7.30 -13.04
CA PHE A 71 -17.45 -7.35 -12.17
C PHE A 71 -18.31 -6.11 -12.45
N GLY A 72 -19.23 -6.21 -13.43
CA GLY A 72 -19.84 -5.03 -14.00
C GLY A 72 -18.78 -4.15 -14.68
N ALA A 73 -18.68 -2.88 -14.27
CA ALA A 73 -17.65 -1.95 -14.75
C ALA A 73 -16.27 -2.13 -14.08
N MET A 74 -16.19 -2.88 -12.98
CA MET A 74 -14.95 -3.05 -12.22
C MET A 74 -13.99 -4.02 -12.89
N GLN A 75 -12.71 -3.62 -12.99
CA GLN A 75 -11.62 -4.46 -13.51
C GLN A 75 -10.47 -4.53 -12.47
N PRO A 76 -10.60 -5.36 -11.42
CA PRO A 76 -9.73 -5.29 -10.23
C PRO A 76 -8.24 -5.46 -10.52
N LEU A 77 -7.86 -6.28 -11.51
CA LEU A 77 -6.46 -6.45 -11.91
C LEU A 77 -5.87 -5.21 -12.59
N ARG A 78 -6.70 -4.41 -13.28
CA ARG A 78 -6.26 -3.13 -13.87
C ARG A 78 -6.10 -2.06 -12.80
N LEU A 79 -7.04 -1.99 -11.87
CA LEU A 79 -7.06 -1.01 -10.79
C LEU A 79 -5.77 -1.04 -9.95
N LEU A 80 -5.16 -2.21 -9.77
CA LEU A 80 -3.91 -2.38 -9.02
C LEU A 80 -2.80 -1.42 -9.46
N ARG A 81 -2.69 -1.12 -10.76
CA ARG A 81 -1.59 -0.35 -11.36
C ARG A 81 -2.08 0.89 -12.09
N GLN A 82 -3.35 1.26 -11.92
CA GLN A 82 -3.95 2.41 -12.59
C GLN A 82 -3.82 3.66 -11.72
N PHE A 83 -3.00 4.60 -12.18
CA PHE A 83 -2.83 5.91 -11.56
C PHE A 83 -3.39 6.99 -12.48
N ASP A 84 -4.36 7.74 -11.98
CA ASP A 84 -4.89 8.91 -12.66
C ASP A 84 -3.97 10.11 -12.37
N TRP A 85 -3.24 10.57 -13.38
CA TRP A 85 -2.41 11.77 -13.29
C TRP A 85 -3.22 13.05 -13.55
N GLY A 86 -4.49 12.97 -13.92
CA GLY A 86 -5.29 14.12 -14.30
C GLY A 86 -4.72 14.85 -15.52
N GLN A 87 -5.23 16.06 -15.76
CA GLN A 87 -4.82 16.93 -16.85
C GLN A 87 -4.09 18.15 -16.31
N VAL A 88 -2.98 18.55 -16.93
CA VAL A 88 -2.27 19.78 -16.54
C VAL A 88 -2.74 20.93 -17.41
N VAL A 89 -3.29 21.97 -16.79
CA VAL A 89 -3.66 23.23 -17.43
C VAL A 89 -2.77 24.36 -16.91
N VAL A 90 -2.62 25.41 -17.71
CA VAL A 90 -1.88 26.62 -17.33
C VAL A 90 -2.87 27.78 -17.28
N GLU A 91 -3.05 28.36 -16.10
CA GLU A 91 -3.98 29.48 -15.86
C GLU A 91 -3.23 30.63 -15.20
N GLY A 92 -3.24 31.81 -15.84
CA GLY A 92 -2.54 32.98 -15.31
C GLY A 92 -1.04 32.75 -15.04
N GLY A 93 -0.39 31.88 -15.83
CA GLY A 93 1.01 31.50 -15.64
C GLY A 93 1.27 30.44 -14.57
N ARG A 94 0.24 29.97 -13.85
CA ARG A 94 0.35 28.90 -12.84
C ARG A 94 -0.08 27.57 -13.44
N ARG A 95 0.69 26.52 -13.18
CA ARG A 95 0.31 25.13 -13.51
C ARG A 95 -0.70 24.60 -12.49
N VAL A 96 -1.81 24.06 -12.99
CA VAL A 96 -2.87 23.43 -12.19
C VAL A 96 -3.10 22.02 -12.73
N ARG A 97 -3.16 21.02 -11.86
CA ARG A 97 -3.53 19.64 -12.20
C ARG A 97 -5.00 19.41 -11.90
N GLU A 98 -5.78 19.13 -12.92
CA GLU A 98 -7.21 18.93 -12.83
C GLU A 98 -7.62 17.45 -12.85
N TYR A 99 -8.59 17.12 -12.01
CA TYR A 99 -9.30 15.84 -12.00
C TYR A 99 -10.80 16.08 -12.11
N THR A 100 -11.50 15.16 -12.76
CA THR A 100 -12.97 15.14 -12.81
C THR A 100 -13.47 13.87 -12.16
N LEU A 101 -14.20 14.01 -11.06
CA LEU A 101 -14.74 12.92 -10.27
C LEU A 101 -16.25 13.03 -10.23
N THR A 102 -16.94 11.92 -10.49
CA THR A 102 -18.39 11.81 -10.39
C THR A 102 -18.75 10.74 -9.39
N ALA A 103 -19.52 11.08 -8.36
CA ALA A 103 -20.15 10.08 -7.51
C ALA A 103 -21.47 9.63 -8.13
N ASP A 104 -21.69 8.32 -8.21
CA ASP A 104 -22.94 7.73 -8.68
C ASP A 104 -23.15 6.34 -8.04
N SER A 105 -24.41 5.88 -8.02
CA SER A 105 -24.72 4.51 -7.61
C SER A 105 -24.43 3.53 -8.76
N ILE A 106 -23.81 2.40 -8.44
CA ILE A 106 -23.65 1.27 -9.36
C ILE A 106 -24.16 -0.01 -8.71
N ASP A 107 -24.70 -0.90 -9.52
CA ASP A 107 -24.92 -2.29 -9.11
C ASP A 107 -23.59 -3.04 -9.22
N LEU A 108 -23.03 -3.45 -8.09
CA LEU A 108 -21.74 -4.10 -7.97
C LEU A 108 -21.91 -5.57 -7.58
N PRO A 109 -21.63 -6.52 -8.49
CA PRO A 109 -21.58 -7.93 -8.15
C PRO A 109 -20.39 -8.19 -7.21
N LEU A 110 -20.67 -8.69 -5.99
CA LEU A 110 -19.62 -9.08 -5.03
C LEU A 110 -19.18 -10.53 -5.25
N ASN A 111 -20.11 -11.38 -5.71
CA ASN A 111 -19.87 -12.74 -6.17
C ASN A 111 -20.96 -13.14 -7.18
N GLU A 112 -21.06 -14.43 -7.51
CA GLU A 112 -22.02 -14.94 -8.50
C GLU A 112 -23.49 -14.79 -8.10
N VAL A 113 -23.78 -14.62 -6.80
CA VAL A 113 -25.15 -14.63 -6.25
C VAL A 113 -25.51 -13.31 -5.57
N VAL A 114 -24.52 -12.58 -5.07
CA VAL A 114 -24.70 -11.34 -4.28
C VAL A 114 -24.28 -10.13 -5.09
N THR A 115 -25.22 -9.20 -5.26
CA THR A 115 -25.00 -7.86 -5.83
C THR A 115 -25.40 -6.81 -4.80
N THR A 116 -24.64 -5.73 -4.72
CA THR A 116 -24.93 -4.60 -3.82
C THR A 116 -24.99 -3.29 -4.60
N THR A 117 -25.79 -2.33 -4.13
CA THR A 117 -25.74 -0.96 -4.64
C THR A 117 -24.59 -0.23 -3.96
N ALA A 118 -23.48 -0.10 -4.69
CA ALA A 118 -22.30 0.62 -4.25
C ALA A 118 -22.41 2.10 -4.65
N TRP A 119 -21.90 2.99 -3.80
CA TRP A 119 -21.70 4.39 -4.11
C TRP A 119 -20.27 4.57 -4.59
N ALA A 120 -20.12 4.70 -5.89
CA ALA A 120 -18.84 4.64 -6.57
C ALA A 120 -18.37 6.03 -6.99
N VAL A 121 -17.06 6.19 -7.14
CA VAL A 121 -16.48 7.36 -7.80
C VAL A 121 -15.97 6.94 -9.16
N ASN A 122 -16.44 7.59 -10.23
CA ASN A 122 -16.15 7.25 -11.62
C ASN A 122 -16.47 5.77 -11.96
N GLY A 123 -17.55 5.23 -11.38
CA GLY A 123 -18.03 3.88 -11.67
C GLY A 123 -17.18 2.74 -11.06
N GLN A 124 -16.30 3.05 -10.10
CA GLN A 124 -15.47 2.07 -9.40
C GLN A 124 -15.39 2.27 -7.88
N VAL A 125 -15.10 1.18 -7.17
CA VAL A 125 -14.82 1.13 -5.71
C VAL A 125 -13.56 0.30 -5.46
N PRO A 126 -12.45 0.88 -4.94
CA PRO A 126 -12.27 2.29 -4.61
C PRO A 126 -12.39 3.19 -5.84
N GLY A 127 -12.63 4.47 -5.60
CA GLY A 127 -12.48 5.51 -6.61
C GLY A 127 -11.05 5.55 -7.21
N PRO A 128 -10.85 6.32 -8.28
CA PRO A 128 -9.56 6.41 -8.97
C PRO A 128 -8.40 6.73 -8.02
N THR A 129 -7.26 6.06 -8.19
CA THR A 129 -6.04 6.46 -7.48
C THR A 129 -5.45 7.69 -8.17
N LEU A 130 -5.65 8.85 -7.58
CA LEU A 130 -5.14 10.12 -8.08
C LEU A 130 -3.64 10.21 -7.80
N ARG A 131 -2.86 10.83 -8.69
CA ARG A 131 -1.42 10.97 -8.52
C ARG A 131 -0.90 12.32 -9.00
N CYS A 132 -0.15 12.95 -8.12
CA CYS A 132 0.46 14.26 -8.36
C CYS A 132 1.85 14.34 -7.73
N ARG A 133 2.51 15.48 -7.91
CA ARG A 133 3.77 15.81 -7.23
C ARG A 133 3.50 16.84 -6.15
N VAL A 134 4.26 16.76 -5.05
CA VAL A 134 4.17 17.75 -3.98
C VAL A 134 4.35 19.18 -4.50
N GLY A 135 3.58 20.11 -3.96
CA GLY A 135 3.59 21.53 -4.36
C GLY A 135 2.78 21.84 -5.62
N GLU A 136 2.27 20.84 -6.34
CA GLU A 136 1.33 21.10 -7.44
C GLU A 136 -0.01 21.63 -6.91
N ARG A 137 -0.59 22.62 -7.63
CA ARG A 137 -1.97 23.07 -7.37
C ARG A 137 -2.93 22.05 -7.95
N LEU A 138 -3.75 21.43 -7.11
CA LEU A 138 -4.78 20.48 -7.52
C LEU A 138 -6.12 21.17 -7.63
N ARG A 139 -6.89 20.80 -8.67
CA ARG A 139 -8.30 21.18 -8.83
C ARG A 139 -9.13 19.93 -9.10
N VAL A 140 -9.98 19.56 -8.16
CA VAL A 140 -10.90 18.43 -8.30
C VAL A 140 -12.29 18.95 -8.59
N ARG A 141 -12.78 18.72 -9.81
CA ARG A 141 -14.15 19.01 -10.22
C ARG A 141 -15.00 17.81 -9.83
N PHE A 142 -15.75 17.94 -8.74
CA PHE A 142 -16.62 16.89 -8.24
C PHE A 142 -18.07 17.13 -8.65
N ARG A 143 -18.69 16.16 -9.32
CA ARG A 143 -20.11 16.13 -9.64
C ARG A 143 -20.79 15.03 -8.83
N ASN A 144 -21.92 15.35 -8.21
CA ASN A 144 -22.76 14.33 -7.60
C ASN A 144 -23.88 13.94 -8.57
N ALA A 145 -23.81 12.73 -9.13
CA ALA A 145 -24.86 12.15 -9.96
C ALA A 145 -25.80 11.23 -9.16
N ASP A 146 -25.38 10.74 -7.99
CA ASP A 146 -26.17 9.89 -7.11
C ASP A 146 -27.45 10.59 -6.59
N GLY A 147 -28.46 9.80 -6.22
CA GLY A 147 -29.69 10.30 -5.59
C GLY A 147 -29.51 10.85 -4.17
N THR A 148 -28.43 10.47 -3.48
CA THR A 148 -28.07 10.90 -2.13
C THR A 148 -27.09 12.07 -2.19
N SER A 149 -27.00 12.88 -1.13
CA SER A 149 -25.96 13.89 -1.04
C SER A 149 -24.59 13.26 -0.77
N HIS A 150 -23.56 13.74 -1.47
CA HIS A 150 -22.18 13.27 -1.33
C HIS A 150 -21.22 14.45 -1.21
N SER A 151 -20.00 14.17 -0.80
CA SER A 151 -18.89 15.11 -0.80
C SER A 151 -17.59 14.35 -1.00
N LEU A 152 -16.45 15.05 -1.06
CA LEU A 152 -15.13 14.44 -0.98
C LEU A 152 -14.28 15.24 0.00
N HIS A 153 -14.02 14.67 1.16
CA HIS A 153 -12.99 15.09 2.09
C HIS A 153 -11.66 14.44 1.69
N PHE A 154 -10.62 15.25 1.58
CA PHE A 154 -9.27 14.78 1.25
C PHE A 154 -8.44 14.78 2.52
N HIS A 155 -7.67 13.73 2.76
CA HIS A 155 -6.60 13.81 3.75
C HIS A 155 -5.43 14.61 3.15
N GLY A 156 -4.76 15.40 3.98
CA GLY A 156 -3.68 16.29 3.55
C GLY A 156 -3.86 17.70 4.13
N ARG A 157 -3.11 18.67 3.61
CA ARG A 157 -3.22 20.08 4.02
C ARG A 157 -4.01 20.87 2.99
N HIS A 158 -5.14 21.41 3.42
CA HIS A 158 -5.99 22.28 2.60
C HIS A 158 -6.74 23.31 3.47
N PRO A 159 -7.22 24.42 2.88
CA PRO A 159 -8.09 25.35 3.58
C PRO A 159 -9.41 24.70 4.01
N ALA A 160 -10.01 25.18 5.11
CA ALA A 160 -11.30 24.68 5.61
C ALA A 160 -12.44 24.76 4.57
N ALA A 161 -12.39 25.75 3.66
CA ALA A 161 -13.36 25.87 2.58
C ALA A 161 -13.32 24.70 1.58
N MET A 162 -12.21 23.95 1.54
CA MET A 162 -11.96 22.82 0.63
C MET A 162 -12.01 21.47 1.34
N ASP A 163 -12.44 21.45 2.60
CA ASP A 163 -12.40 20.28 3.48
C ASP A 163 -13.41 19.18 3.10
N GLY A 164 -14.44 19.52 2.32
CA GLY A 164 -15.39 18.50 1.84
C GLY A 164 -16.40 18.00 2.88
N VAL A 165 -16.57 18.69 4.00
CA VAL A 165 -17.59 18.35 5.02
C VAL A 165 -19.01 18.83 4.67
N ARG A 166 -19.17 19.66 3.63
CA ARG A 166 -20.48 20.17 3.19
C ARG A 166 -21.09 19.25 2.12
N PRO A 167 -22.39 18.93 2.21
CA PRO A 167 -23.04 18.08 1.22
C PRO A 167 -23.17 18.76 -0.13
N VAL A 168 -22.82 18.03 -1.19
CA VAL A 168 -23.14 18.35 -2.59
C VAL A 168 -24.39 17.57 -2.96
N ARG A 169 -25.50 18.29 -3.21
CA ARG A 169 -26.78 17.67 -3.57
C ARG A 169 -26.71 17.00 -4.96
N HIS A 170 -27.65 16.09 -5.21
CA HIS A 170 -27.86 15.48 -6.52
C HIS A 170 -27.87 16.52 -7.65
N GLY A 171 -27.17 16.20 -8.75
CA GLY A 171 -27.06 17.03 -9.95
C GLY A 171 -26.18 18.28 -9.79
N ARG A 172 -25.61 18.53 -8.61
CA ARG A 172 -24.74 19.68 -8.33
C ARG A 172 -23.27 19.31 -8.48
N SER A 173 -22.44 20.34 -8.59
CA SER A 173 -20.98 20.20 -8.65
C SER A 173 -20.33 21.19 -7.69
N VAL A 174 -19.13 20.82 -7.24
CA VAL A 174 -18.23 21.67 -6.45
C VAL A 174 -16.81 21.50 -6.98
N VAL A 175 -15.97 22.50 -6.72
CA VAL A 175 -14.56 22.45 -7.05
C VAL A 175 -13.77 22.49 -5.75
N TYR A 176 -12.95 21.46 -5.51
CA TYR A 176 -11.96 21.46 -4.44
C TYR A 176 -10.63 21.93 -5.01
N GLU A 177 -10.01 22.95 -4.44
CA GLU A 177 -8.76 23.50 -4.94
C GLU A 177 -7.75 23.75 -3.81
N PHE A 178 -6.66 22.99 -3.82
CA PHE A 178 -5.64 23.00 -2.76
C PHE A 178 -4.26 22.63 -3.31
N GLU A 179 -3.23 22.79 -2.50
CA GLU A 179 -1.87 22.38 -2.86
C GLU A 179 -1.63 20.92 -2.44
N ALA A 180 -0.94 20.15 -3.28
CA ALA A 180 -0.57 18.78 -2.96
C ALA A 180 0.50 18.76 -1.86
N ASP A 181 0.10 18.55 -0.61
CA ASP A 181 0.98 18.62 0.56
C ASP A 181 0.39 17.84 1.75
N PRO A 182 1.17 17.00 2.48
CA PRO A 182 2.58 16.64 2.27
C PRO A 182 2.80 15.52 1.25
N VAL A 183 4.08 15.22 0.97
CA VAL A 183 4.47 13.96 0.32
C VAL A 183 3.90 12.77 1.10
N GLY A 184 3.36 11.79 0.38
CA GLY A 184 2.85 10.58 1.00
C GLY A 184 1.68 9.99 0.22
N ILE A 185 0.88 9.20 0.93
CA ILE A 185 -0.39 8.70 0.44
C ILE A 185 -1.52 9.14 1.37
N HIS A 186 -2.59 9.63 0.75
CA HIS A 186 -3.67 10.30 1.46
C HIS A 186 -5.01 9.79 0.95
N PRO A 187 -5.87 9.21 1.79
CA PRO A 187 -7.21 8.86 1.34
C PRO A 187 -8.02 10.10 1.00
N TYR A 188 -9.01 9.93 0.14
CA TYR A 188 -10.14 10.84 0.04
C TYR A 188 -11.41 10.03 0.18
N HIS A 189 -12.45 10.57 0.80
CA HIS A 189 -13.71 9.86 1.01
C HIS A 189 -14.87 10.82 1.23
N CYS A 190 -16.09 10.33 1.11
CA CYS A 190 -17.27 11.12 1.43
C CYS A 190 -17.35 11.42 2.93
N HIS A 191 -17.85 12.61 3.28
CA HIS A 191 -17.98 13.07 4.67
C HIS A 191 -19.40 13.60 4.97
N VAL A 192 -20.39 13.12 4.21
CA VAL A 192 -21.81 13.33 4.50
C VAL A 192 -22.27 12.31 5.55
N GLU A 193 -23.01 12.76 6.55
CA GLU A 193 -23.51 11.90 7.63
C GLU A 193 -24.65 10.96 7.16
N PRO A 194 -24.69 9.69 7.63
CA PRO A 194 -23.70 9.03 8.49
C PRO A 194 -22.45 8.63 7.71
N VAL A 195 -21.28 9.20 8.06
CA VAL A 195 -20.03 9.05 7.27
C VAL A 195 -19.67 7.60 7.03
N THR A 196 -19.76 6.79 8.08
CA THR A 196 -19.48 5.35 8.03
C THR A 196 -20.28 4.62 6.94
N ARG A 197 -21.54 4.99 6.71
CA ARG A 197 -22.37 4.39 5.66
C ARG A 197 -21.89 4.79 4.27
N HIS A 198 -21.44 6.03 4.10
CA HIS A 198 -20.91 6.49 2.82
C HIS A 198 -19.60 5.78 2.47
N VAL A 199 -18.72 5.62 3.46
CA VAL A 199 -17.48 4.84 3.30
C VAL A 199 -17.80 3.37 3.06
N SER A 200 -18.63 2.72 3.87
CA SER A 200 -18.96 1.29 3.73
C SER A 200 -19.71 0.95 2.44
N LYS A 201 -20.24 1.95 1.73
CA LYS A 201 -20.83 1.80 0.40
C LYS A 201 -19.85 2.05 -0.76
N GLY A 202 -18.62 2.49 -0.49
CA GLY A 202 -17.56 2.58 -1.50
C GLY A 202 -17.05 3.98 -1.85
N LEU A 203 -17.55 5.05 -1.20
CA LEU A 203 -17.11 6.42 -1.50
C LEU A 203 -15.77 6.75 -0.82
N TYR A 204 -14.72 6.11 -1.29
CA TYR A 204 -13.35 6.35 -0.88
C TYR A 204 -12.39 6.06 -2.03
N GLY A 205 -11.21 6.66 -1.99
CA GLY A 205 -10.11 6.41 -2.92
C GLY A 205 -8.80 6.95 -2.35
N LEU A 206 -7.75 6.94 -3.17
CA LEU A 206 -6.40 7.30 -2.73
C LEU A 206 -5.81 8.43 -3.59
N LEU A 207 -5.13 9.36 -2.95
CA LEU A 207 -4.29 10.39 -3.54
C LEU A 207 -2.82 10.09 -3.20
N VAL A 208 -2.01 9.81 -4.22
CA VAL A 208 -0.56 9.65 -4.12
C VAL A 208 0.11 11.00 -4.42
N VAL A 209 0.88 11.51 -3.46
CA VAL A 209 1.69 12.71 -3.60
C VAL A 209 3.15 12.31 -3.66
N ASP A 210 3.73 12.38 -4.85
CA ASP A 210 5.12 12.02 -5.07
C ASP A 210 6.10 13.07 -4.52
N PRO A 211 7.26 12.64 -3.99
CA PRO A 211 8.33 13.51 -3.54
C PRO A 211 8.96 14.28 -4.71
N PRO A 212 9.67 15.40 -4.44
CA PRO A 212 10.43 16.12 -5.45
C PRO A 212 11.52 15.24 -6.08
N THR A 213 12.24 14.49 -5.25
CA THR A 213 13.20 13.48 -5.66
C THR A 213 12.46 12.16 -5.90
N PRO A 214 12.45 11.62 -7.13
CA PRO A 214 11.76 10.36 -7.41
C PRO A 214 12.23 9.21 -6.51
N ARG A 215 11.27 8.38 -6.07
CA ARG A 215 11.58 7.13 -5.38
C ARG A 215 12.31 6.17 -6.34
N PRO A 216 13.08 5.19 -5.83
CA PRO A 216 13.64 4.13 -6.66
C PRO A 216 12.53 3.48 -7.52
N PRO A 217 12.79 3.20 -8.81
CA PRO A 217 11.80 2.53 -9.66
C PRO A 217 11.33 1.19 -9.06
N ALA A 218 10.01 0.98 -9.04
CA ALA A 218 9.36 -0.23 -8.54
C ALA A 218 8.16 -0.61 -9.43
N ASP A 219 7.70 -1.84 -9.32
CA ASP A 219 6.34 -2.22 -9.71
C ASP A 219 5.38 -1.71 -8.63
N GLU A 220 4.56 -0.73 -8.99
CA GLU A 220 3.74 0.01 -8.05
C GLU A 220 2.31 -0.50 -8.04
N LEU A 221 1.85 -0.94 -6.87
CA LEU A 221 0.53 -1.54 -6.65
C LEU A 221 -0.28 -0.72 -5.66
N VAL A 222 -1.61 -0.74 -5.81
CA VAL A 222 -2.54 -0.17 -4.83
C VAL A 222 -3.47 -1.27 -4.30
N LEU A 223 -3.51 -1.43 -2.98
CA LEU A 223 -4.53 -2.24 -2.31
C LEU A 223 -5.26 -1.37 -1.29
N VAL A 224 -6.57 -1.25 -1.46
CA VAL A 224 -7.46 -0.61 -0.50
C VAL A 224 -8.31 -1.68 0.16
N MET A 225 -8.22 -1.80 1.49
CA MET A 225 -9.08 -2.67 2.29
C MET A 225 -10.42 -1.96 2.50
N GLY A 226 -11.52 -2.59 2.10
CA GLY A 226 -12.87 -2.06 2.28
C GLY A 226 -13.82 -3.15 2.78
N GLY A 227 -14.91 -2.74 3.41
CA GLY A 227 -15.92 -3.64 3.96
C GLY A 227 -17.32 -3.25 3.52
N TRP A 228 -18.16 -4.25 3.27
CA TRP A 228 -19.54 -4.13 2.84
C TRP A 228 -20.47 -4.51 4.00
N ASP A 229 -21.33 -3.57 4.41
CA ASP A 229 -22.46 -3.81 5.32
C ASP A 229 -23.73 -3.87 4.47
N LEU A 230 -24.11 -5.07 4.04
CA LEU A 230 -25.22 -5.28 3.11
C LEU A 230 -26.56 -5.08 3.78
N HIS A 231 -26.63 -5.33 5.09
CA HIS A 231 -27.86 -5.31 5.86
C HIS A 231 -28.03 -4.04 6.70
N ASN A 232 -27.08 -3.10 6.64
CA ASN A 232 -27.01 -1.88 7.46
C ASN A 232 -27.10 -2.19 8.97
N GLN A 233 -26.38 -3.22 9.41
CA GLN A 233 -26.39 -3.72 10.79
C GLN A 233 -25.19 -3.26 11.61
N GLY A 234 -24.32 -2.41 11.06
CA GLY A 234 -23.12 -1.94 11.74
C GLY A 234 -22.04 -3.03 11.83
N ARG A 235 -22.02 -3.95 10.86
CA ARG A 235 -21.01 -5.00 10.72
C ARG A 235 -20.75 -5.28 9.25
N ASN A 236 -19.56 -5.79 8.93
CA ASN A 236 -19.24 -6.19 7.57
C ASN A 236 -19.71 -7.64 7.32
N ASP A 237 -20.46 -7.83 6.23
CA ASP A 237 -20.84 -9.15 5.69
C ASP A 237 -19.72 -9.68 4.77
N TYR A 238 -19.11 -8.77 4.02
CA TYR A 238 -17.96 -9.04 3.17
C TYR A 238 -16.87 -8.00 3.37
N CYS A 239 -15.63 -8.43 3.22
CA CYS A 239 -14.48 -7.53 3.13
C CYS A 239 -13.71 -7.83 1.83
N ALA A 240 -13.04 -6.82 1.29
CA ALA A 240 -12.38 -6.93 0.00
C ALA A 240 -11.16 -6.01 -0.10
N PHE A 241 -10.15 -6.51 -0.80
CA PHE A 241 -9.16 -5.63 -1.41
C PHE A 241 -9.72 -5.12 -2.74
N ASN A 242 -9.72 -3.81 -2.92
CA ASN A 242 -10.19 -3.14 -4.14
C ASN A 242 -11.64 -3.50 -4.55
N GLY A 243 -12.52 -3.63 -3.55
CA GLY A 243 -13.98 -3.70 -3.73
C GLY A 243 -14.58 -5.09 -3.92
N ILE A 244 -13.87 -6.04 -4.53
CA ILE A 244 -14.42 -7.38 -4.84
C ILE A 244 -13.88 -8.45 -3.86
N PRO A 245 -14.72 -9.09 -3.04
CA PRO A 245 -14.31 -10.17 -2.13
C PRO A 245 -13.64 -11.34 -2.86
N PHE A 246 -12.55 -11.87 -2.29
CA PHE A 246 -11.78 -13.01 -2.82
C PHE A 246 -11.24 -12.83 -4.24
N VAL A 247 -11.20 -11.61 -4.79
CA VAL A 247 -10.77 -11.44 -6.18
C VAL A 247 -9.31 -11.82 -6.38
N TYR A 248 -8.43 -11.40 -5.46
CA TYR A 248 -6.99 -11.71 -5.55
C TYR A 248 -6.63 -13.08 -4.99
N ASP A 249 -7.57 -13.77 -4.36
CA ASP A 249 -7.45 -15.20 -4.02
C ASP A 249 -7.64 -16.04 -5.29
N ARG A 250 -8.74 -15.80 -6.01
CA ARG A 250 -9.10 -16.49 -7.26
C ARG A 250 -8.25 -16.05 -8.45
N HIS A 251 -7.80 -14.79 -8.44
CA HIS A 251 -6.96 -14.20 -9.49
C HIS A 251 -5.71 -13.56 -8.87
N PRO A 252 -4.68 -14.38 -8.55
CA PRO A 252 -3.45 -13.91 -7.92
C PRO A 252 -2.77 -12.76 -8.66
N ILE A 253 -2.18 -11.84 -7.91
CA ILE A 253 -1.45 -10.70 -8.43
C ILE A 253 -0.07 -11.16 -8.91
N ALA A 254 0.12 -11.23 -10.22
CA ALA A 254 1.42 -11.52 -10.78
C ALA A 254 2.44 -10.41 -10.45
N ILE A 255 3.63 -10.81 -9.99
CA ILE A 255 4.81 -9.95 -9.76
C ILE A 255 6.09 -10.70 -10.17
N TYR A 256 7.12 -9.98 -10.63
CA TYR A 256 8.39 -10.61 -10.98
C TYR A 256 9.27 -10.89 -9.76
N GLN A 257 9.85 -12.09 -9.73
CA GLN A 257 10.87 -12.48 -8.77
C GLN A 257 12.00 -11.44 -8.72
N HIS A 258 12.46 -11.14 -7.51
CA HIS A 258 13.49 -10.16 -7.18
C HIS A 258 13.20 -8.72 -7.58
N GLN A 259 12.12 -8.39 -8.28
CA GLN A 259 11.76 -7.01 -8.61
C GLN A 259 11.22 -6.27 -7.38
N LEU A 260 11.57 -4.98 -7.24
CA LEU A 260 11.00 -4.15 -6.18
C LEU A 260 9.51 -3.99 -6.44
N VAL A 261 8.69 -4.41 -5.48
CA VAL A 261 7.28 -4.10 -5.41
C VAL A 261 7.12 -2.96 -4.41
N ARG A 262 6.37 -1.93 -4.78
CA ARG A 262 5.94 -0.86 -3.90
C ARG A 262 4.42 -0.90 -3.81
N LEU A 263 3.92 -1.31 -2.66
CA LEU A 263 2.51 -1.41 -2.38
C LEU A 263 2.03 -0.17 -1.61
N TYR A 264 1.10 0.57 -2.19
CA TYR A 264 0.30 1.61 -1.54
C TYR A 264 -0.89 0.93 -0.87
N LEU A 265 -0.87 0.85 0.46
CA LEU A 265 -1.88 0.17 1.26
C LEU A 265 -2.72 1.18 2.03
N LEU A 266 -4.04 1.04 2.00
CA LEU A 266 -5.00 1.89 2.72
C LEU A 266 -6.06 1.01 3.39
N ASN A 267 -6.40 1.29 4.65
CA ASN A 267 -7.51 0.67 5.35
C ASN A 267 -8.73 1.60 5.41
N MET A 268 -9.84 1.21 4.79
CA MET A 268 -11.15 1.88 4.85
C MET A 268 -12.26 0.96 5.42
N VAL A 269 -11.89 -0.11 6.15
CA VAL A 269 -12.86 -1.00 6.79
C VAL A 269 -13.37 -0.34 8.07
N GLU A 270 -14.62 0.13 8.05
CA GLU A 270 -15.21 0.89 9.15
C GLU A 270 -15.58 0.05 10.39
N TRP A 271 -16.14 -1.15 10.21
CA TRP A 271 -16.79 -1.90 11.30
C TRP A 271 -15.96 -3.05 11.90
N ALA A 272 -14.76 -3.31 11.38
CA ALA A 272 -13.89 -4.41 11.82
C ALA A 272 -12.49 -3.95 12.26
N GLY A 273 -12.28 -2.64 12.45
CA GLY A 273 -10.97 -2.06 12.76
C GLY A 273 -10.58 -2.08 14.25
N PRO A 274 -9.27 -2.02 14.57
CA PRO A 274 -8.14 -1.98 13.66
C PRO A 274 -7.85 -3.35 13.03
N LEU A 275 -7.38 -3.35 11.77
CA LEU A 275 -7.02 -4.56 11.02
C LEU A 275 -5.52 -4.64 10.84
N THR A 276 -5.02 -5.82 10.47
CA THR A 276 -3.64 -6.00 10.07
C THR A 276 -3.51 -6.19 8.57
N PHE A 277 -2.30 -6.05 8.04
CA PHE A 277 -1.92 -6.57 6.73
C PHE A 277 -0.64 -7.38 6.88
N HIS A 278 -0.67 -8.64 6.46
CA HIS A 278 0.43 -9.59 6.60
C HIS A 278 0.82 -10.19 5.24
N LEU A 279 2.13 -10.34 5.01
CA LEU A 279 2.69 -11.07 3.87
C LEU A 279 3.24 -12.43 4.30
N HIS A 280 2.83 -13.50 3.63
CA HIS A 280 3.41 -14.82 3.87
C HIS A 280 4.85 -14.89 3.39
N ALA A 281 5.72 -15.47 4.24
CA ALA A 281 7.10 -15.83 3.95
C ALA A 281 7.95 -14.68 3.34
N ASN A 282 7.62 -13.44 3.68
CA ASN A 282 8.35 -12.27 3.21
C ASN A 282 8.27 -11.13 4.24
N SER A 283 9.18 -10.19 4.15
CA SER A 283 9.14 -8.96 4.95
C SER A 283 9.16 -7.75 4.02
N PHE A 284 8.70 -6.61 4.52
CA PHE A 284 8.68 -5.34 3.82
C PHE A 284 9.31 -4.23 4.64
N HIS A 285 9.87 -3.25 3.95
CA HIS A 285 10.21 -1.97 4.54
C HIS A 285 8.95 -1.14 4.68
N LEU A 286 8.62 -0.74 5.90
CA LEU A 286 7.42 0.04 6.20
C LEU A 286 7.72 1.55 6.14
N GLN A 287 6.90 2.27 5.40
CA GLN A 287 6.92 3.73 5.30
C GLN A 287 5.55 4.29 5.75
N PRO A 288 5.40 4.64 7.04
CA PRO A 288 4.16 5.18 7.56
C PRO A 288 3.72 6.42 6.79
N VAL A 289 2.45 6.47 6.38
CA VAL A 289 1.85 7.56 5.57
C VAL A 289 2.59 7.90 4.26
N GLY A 290 3.51 7.03 3.83
CA GLY A 290 4.33 7.21 2.63
C GLY A 290 5.63 7.98 2.83
N LEU A 291 6.10 8.10 4.08
CA LEU A 291 7.41 8.63 4.44
C LEU A 291 8.28 7.53 5.09
N PRO A 292 9.60 7.50 4.84
CA PRO A 292 10.49 6.57 5.52
C PRO A 292 10.45 6.73 7.04
N ALA A 293 10.27 5.62 7.76
CA ALA A 293 10.41 5.61 9.21
C ALA A 293 11.89 5.79 9.62
N ASN A 294 12.13 6.47 10.75
CA ASN A 294 13.45 6.55 11.39
C ASN A 294 13.33 6.18 12.88
N PRO A 295 13.88 5.04 13.33
CA PRO A 295 14.62 4.05 12.54
C PRO A 295 13.73 3.35 11.49
N MET A 296 14.35 2.85 10.42
CA MET A 296 13.65 2.08 9.38
C MET A 296 13.04 0.82 10.00
N GLN A 297 11.76 0.57 9.71
CA GLN A 297 11.04 -0.59 10.20
C GLN A 297 10.97 -1.67 9.12
N ILE A 298 11.34 -2.89 9.48
CA ILE A 298 11.21 -4.09 8.67
C ILE A 298 10.32 -5.06 9.43
N THR A 299 9.22 -5.48 8.83
CA THR A 299 8.23 -6.38 9.44
C THR A 299 7.55 -7.19 8.33
N ASP A 300 6.81 -8.23 8.69
CA ASP A 300 5.94 -8.99 7.80
C ASP A 300 4.45 -8.70 8.04
N ALA A 301 4.13 -7.92 9.08
CA ALA A 301 2.78 -7.49 9.42
C ALA A 301 2.75 -6.06 9.96
N VAL A 302 1.66 -5.34 9.68
CA VAL A 302 1.39 -3.99 10.21
C VAL A 302 -0.06 -3.88 10.65
N THR A 303 -0.31 -3.27 11.81
CA THR A 303 -1.66 -2.94 12.30
C THR A 303 -2.08 -1.55 11.80
N MET A 304 -3.32 -1.43 11.34
CA MET A 304 -3.88 -0.28 10.66
C MET A 304 -5.28 0.02 11.18
N GLY A 305 -5.46 1.19 11.80
CA GLY A 305 -6.77 1.79 12.07
C GLY A 305 -7.52 2.20 10.81
N VAL A 306 -8.77 2.63 10.97
CA VAL A 306 -9.58 3.16 9.86
C VAL A 306 -8.94 4.46 9.35
N GLY A 307 -8.75 4.56 8.03
CA GLY A 307 -8.05 5.66 7.38
C GLY A 307 -6.51 5.58 7.47
N GLU A 308 -5.95 4.59 8.18
CA GLU A 308 -4.49 4.41 8.19
C GLU A 308 -4.00 3.83 6.86
N ARG A 309 -2.79 4.23 6.49
CA ARG A 309 -2.21 3.98 5.17
C ARG A 309 -0.68 4.00 5.22
N HIS A 310 -0.07 3.12 4.45
CA HIS A 310 1.38 2.95 4.42
C HIS A 310 1.89 2.62 3.02
N ILE A 311 3.15 2.95 2.75
CA ILE A 311 3.90 2.35 1.63
C ILE A 311 4.68 1.16 2.17
N LEU A 312 4.57 0.01 1.50
CA LEU A 312 5.30 -1.21 1.79
C LEU A 312 6.22 -1.51 0.61
N GLU A 313 7.51 -1.67 0.85
CA GLU A 313 8.47 -2.04 -0.19
C GLU A 313 9.07 -3.41 0.08
N PHE A 314 8.95 -4.33 -0.88
CA PHE A 314 9.43 -5.71 -0.74
C PHE A 314 9.86 -6.32 -2.08
N ARG A 315 10.55 -7.46 -1.99
CA ARG A 315 10.96 -8.30 -3.13
C ARG A 315 10.76 -9.75 -2.72
N TYR A 316 10.26 -10.60 -3.61
CA TYR A 316 10.25 -12.04 -3.36
C TYR A 316 11.53 -12.69 -3.89
N ARG A 317 12.16 -13.52 -3.06
CA ARG A 317 13.39 -14.23 -3.44
C ARG A 317 13.14 -15.50 -4.24
N TRP A 318 12.02 -16.17 -4.01
CA TRP A 318 11.70 -17.44 -4.66
C TRP A 318 10.40 -17.31 -5.46
N PRO A 319 10.26 -18.02 -6.59
CA PRO A 319 9.00 -18.05 -7.32
C PRO A 319 7.97 -18.88 -6.56
N GLY A 320 6.69 -18.64 -6.85
CA GLY A 320 5.57 -19.36 -6.25
C GLY A 320 4.45 -18.44 -5.79
N ARG A 321 3.42 -19.05 -5.21
CA ARG A 321 2.23 -18.36 -4.73
C ARG A 321 2.34 -18.05 -3.24
N TYR A 322 2.24 -16.78 -2.87
CA TYR A 322 2.37 -16.30 -1.49
C TYR A 322 1.14 -15.52 -1.05
N MET A 323 0.52 -15.93 0.05
CA MET A 323 -0.70 -15.30 0.54
C MET A 323 -0.42 -13.94 1.15
N PHE A 324 -1.40 -13.05 1.08
CA PHE A 324 -1.48 -11.85 1.90
C PHE A 324 -2.91 -11.69 2.41
N HIS A 325 -3.05 -11.32 3.68
CA HIS A 325 -4.34 -11.17 4.35
C HIS A 325 -4.17 -10.40 5.68
N PRO A 326 -5.24 -9.87 6.30
CA PRO A 326 -5.22 -9.52 7.71
C PRO A 326 -5.08 -10.80 8.54
N HIS A 327 -4.29 -10.75 9.60
CA HIS A 327 -4.18 -11.84 10.58
C HIS A 327 -5.41 -11.97 11.50
N GLN A 328 -6.48 -11.22 11.21
CA GLN A 328 -7.83 -11.43 11.73
C GLN A 328 -8.53 -12.42 10.79
N ASP A 329 -8.44 -13.72 11.08
CA ASP A 329 -8.90 -14.79 10.18
C ASP A 329 -10.39 -14.67 9.83
N GLU A 330 -11.22 -14.19 10.77
CA GLU A 330 -12.64 -13.91 10.49
C GLU A 330 -12.79 -12.91 9.35
N VAL A 331 -12.08 -11.78 9.40
CA VAL A 331 -12.14 -10.72 8.37
C VAL A 331 -11.50 -11.20 7.07
N ALA A 332 -10.42 -11.97 7.14
CA ALA A 332 -9.84 -12.63 5.96
C ALA A 332 -10.87 -13.54 5.29
N SER A 333 -11.60 -14.34 6.07
CA SER A 333 -12.64 -15.27 5.61
C SER A 333 -13.91 -14.59 5.07
N GLN A 334 -14.07 -13.29 5.27
CA GLN A 334 -15.09 -12.46 4.61
C GLN A 334 -14.68 -12.01 3.20
N GLY A 335 -13.46 -12.36 2.75
CA GLY A 335 -12.96 -12.08 1.40
C GLY A 335 -11.76 -11.15 1.33
N LEU A 336 -11.23 -10.68 2.47
CA LEU A 336 -10.07 -9.78 2.53
C LEU A 336 -8.76 -10.56 2.45
N MET A 337 -8.60 -11.40 1.43
CA MET A 337 -7.38 -12.18 1.21
C MET A 337 -7.00 -12.23 -0.27
N GLY A 338 -5.74 -12.52 -0.54
CA GLY A 338 -5.27 -12.79 -1.88
C GLY A 338 -3.90 -13.43 -1.92
N PHE A 339 -3.40 -13.63 -3.13
CA PHE A 339 -2.07 -14.16 -3.37
C PHE A 339 -1.27 -13.28 -4.31
N PHE A 340 0.04 -13.18 -4.06
CA PHE A 340 1.00 -12.82 -5.09
C PHE A 340 1.46 -14.08 -5.83
N ASP A 341 1.44 -14.05 -7.15
CA ASP A 341 2.05 -15.08 -8.01
C ASP A 341 3.42 -14.60 -8.47
N VAL A 342 4.47 -15.08 -7.80
CA VAL A 342 5.84 -14.66 -8.05
C VAL A 342 6.40 -15.47 -9.21
N ILE A 343 6.51 -14.83 -10.36
CA ILE A 343 7.00 -15.46 -11.59
C ILE A 343 8.48 -15.15 -11.80
N PRO A 344 9.30 -16.11 -12.26
CA PRO A 344 10.68 -15.83 -12.66
C PRO A 344 10.72 -14.73 -13.72
N ARG A 345 11.69 -13.82 -13.61
CA ARG A 345 11.97 -12.84 -14.68
C ARG A 345 12.89 -13.54 -15.69
N ALA A 346 12.40 -13.73 -16.91
CA ALA A 346 13.14 -14.30 -18.04
C ALA A 346 14.35 -13.45 -18.42
#